data_AF-A0A7S4AIK0-F1
#
_entry.id   AF-A0A7S4AIK0-F1
#
_cell.length_a   1.000
_cell.length_b   1.000
_cell.length_c   1.000
_cell.angle_alpha   90.00
_cell.angle_beta   90.00
_cell.angle_gamma   90.00
#
_symmetry.space_group_name_H-M   'P 1'
#
loop_
_entity.id
_entity.type
_entity.pdbx_description
1 polymer ?
#
loop_
_entity_poly.entity_id
_entity_poly.type
_entity_poly.pdbx_seq_one_letter_code
_entity_poly.pdbx_strand_id
1 'polypeptide(L)'
;MDALAHWSIYSFTCLNRTYQLDSFLPHSPVHYEHFRFVSFRFVSCSFLPYFGKQQNTPNRRPYSNACVITAQILSIFAFLISWIWWVTFIISFIVMVLLQIIWCCRQNRAGIMASIVVSFISFIACLFSAIWALVVWKGSNWCAPFFFISDDSYDDYYSYDYCPEGAWAAVAFFDAALWLAVAGCMLYFEFSGRHAALDKRWSDQNTSTSDENVATVAAEMGTVEQIRAPSATVTAAATANVPVARAMLMPDNNSCIPPAEVSKKAEEA
;
A
#
# COMPACT_ATOMS: atom_id res chain seq x y z
N MET A 1 23.65 12.39 15.27
CA MET A 1 22.18 12.33 15.38
C MET A 1 21.58 12.94 14.12
N ASP A 2 21.96 12.43 12.94
CA ASP A 2 21.57 13.01 11.64
C ASP A 2 21.37 11.90 10.60
N ALA A 3 20.26 11.16 10.70
CA ALA A 3 19.94 10.09 9.75
C ALA A 3 18.42 9.87 9.57
N LEU A 4 17.60 10.92 9.68
CA LEU A 4 16.13 10.83 9.59
C LEU A 4 15.47 11.72 8.52
N ALA A 5 16.22 12.23 7.54
CA ALA A 5 15.69 13.23 6.58
C ALA A 5 15.65 12.79 5.11
N HIS A 6 15.69 11.50 4.77
CA HIS A 6 15.75 11.06 3.36
C HIS A 6 14.66 10.06 2.91
N TRP A 7 13.53 10.01 3.61
CA TRP A 7 12.35 9.21 3.21
C TRP A 7 11.24 10.02 2.51
N SER A 8 11.55 11.24 2.06
CA SER A 8 10.61 12.06 1.29
C SER A 8 10.79 11.78 -0.22
N ILE A 9 9.68 11.48 -0.92
CA ILE A 9 9.54 11.49 -2.39
C ILE A 9 9.99 10.23 -3.17
N TYR A 10 9.77 9.03 -2.65
CA TYR A 10 9.79 7.81 -3.48
C TYR A 10 8.56 6.93 -3.24
N SER A 11 7.36 7.37 -3.64
CA SER A 11 6.21 6.46 -3.93
C SER A 11 4.93 7.21 -4.37
N PHE A 12 5.01 8.10 -5.37
CA PHE A 12 3.80 8.56 -6.08
C PHE A 12 3.87 8.35 -7.60
N THR A 13 4.83 7.53 -8.08
CA THR A 13 5.01 7.29 -9.53
C THR A 13 4.15 6.16 -10.09
N CYS A 14 3.34 5.47 -9.29
CA CYS A 14 2.35 4.51 -9.83
C CYS A 14 1.06 5.16 -10.34
N LEU A 15 0.89 6.49 -10.19
CA LEU A 15 -0.31 7.19 -10.66
C LEU A 15 -0.17 7.86 -12.03
N ASN A 16 0.94 7.65 -12.76
CA ASN A 16 1.14 8.27 -14.06
C ASN A 16 0.88 7.32 -15.24
N ARG A 17 -0.19 6.52 -15.16
CA ARG A 17 -0.88 6.05 -16.38
C ARG A 17 -2.00 7.03 -16.65
N THR A 18 -1.64 8.14 -17.27
CA THR A 18 -2.54 9.15 -17.82
C THR A 18 -3.51 8.47 -18.79
N TYR A 19 -4.73 8.21 -18.33
CA TYR A 19 -5.85 8.14 -19.25
C TYR A 19 -6.04 9.54 -19.80
N GLN A 20 -5.79 9.73 -21.09
CA GLN A 20 -6.21 10.90 -21.84
C GLN A 20 -7.73 11.04 -21.64
N LEU A 21 -8.13 11.96 -20.76
CA LEU A 21 -9.50 12.43 -20.69
C LEU A 21 -9.57 13.61 -21.65
N ASP A 22 -10.05 13.32 -22.86
CA ASP A 22 -10.43 14.35 -23.80
C ASP A 22 -11.47 15.28 -23.15
N SER A 23 -11.11 16.55 -23.21
CA SER A 23 -11.79 17.73 -22.72
C SER A 23 -13.18 17.90 -23.32
N PHE A 24 -14.21 18.01 -22.47
CA PHE A 24 -15.49 18.62 -22.86
C PHE A 24 -16.10 19.45 -21.71
N LEU A 25 -16.00 20.78 -21.89
CA LEU A 25 -17.02 21.81 -21.61
C LEU A 25 -17.20 22.41 -20.18
N PRO A 26 -17.82 23.62 -20.06
CA PRO A 26 -17.10 24.84 -19.65
C PRO A 26 -17.65 25.54 -18.37
N HIS A 27 -16.97 26.62 -18.01
CA HIS A 27 -17.20 27.54 -16.89
C HIS A 27 -18.62 28.11 -16.73
N SER A 28 -19.05 28.19 -15.46
CA SER A 28 -19.93 29.25 -14.93
C SER A 28 -19.49 29.60 -13.49
N PRO A 29 -19.49 30.89 -13.07
CA PRO A 29 -19.11 31.30 -11.73
C PRO A 29 -20.36 31.57 -10.86
N VAL A 30 -20.49 30.88 -9.73
CA VAL A 30 -21.39 31.31 -8.65
C VAL A 30 -20.70 31.14 -7.30
N HIS A 31 -20.62 32.25 -6.57
CA HIS A 31 -20.06 32.38 -5.23
C HIS A 31 -20.85 31.57 -4.21
N TYR A 32 -20.19 30.59 -3.59
CA TYR A 32 -20.64 29.94 -2.35
C TYR A 32 -19.40 29.58 -1.52
N GLU A 33 -19.20 30.28 -0.40
CA GLU A 33 -18.33 29.89 0.72
C GLU A 33 -18.98 28.70 1.44
N HIS A 34 -19.03 27.56 0.77
CA HIS A 34 -19.38 26.29 1.37
C HIS A 34 -18.08 25.54 1.66
N PHE A 35 -17.96 25.04 2.89
CA PHE A 35 -17.06 23.97 3.29
C PHE A 35 -16.86 23.05 2.08
N ARG A 36 -15.72 23.18 1.40
CA ARG A 36 -15.37 22.29 0.30
C ARG A 36 -15.19 20.94 0.97
N PHE A 37 -16.25 20.13 0.97
CA PHE A 37 -16.11 18.69 0.89
C PHE A 37 -15.12 18.49 -0.24
N VAL A 38 -13.86 18.25 0.12
CA VAL A 38 -12.87 17.71 -0.79
C VAL A 38 -13.61 16.54 -1.38
N SER A 39 -14.01 16.67 -2.65
CA SER A 39 -14.57 15.58 -3.40
C SER A 39 -13.42 14.61 -3.51
N PHE A 40 -13.28 13.77 -2.47
CA PHE A 40 -12.51 12.56 -2.49
C PHE A 40 -13.19 11.77 -3.58
N ARG A 41 -12.73 11.99 -4.81
CA ARG A 41 -12.76 10.97 -5.84
C ARG A 41 -11.95 9.84 -5.21
N PHE A 42 -12.66 9.02 -4.43
CA PHE A 42 -12.24 7.70 -4.03
C PHE A 42 -11.62 7.14 -5.28
N VAL A 43 -10.29 6.96 -5.24
CA VAL A 43 -9.53 6.34 -6.32
C VAL A 43 -10.24 5.01 -6.53
N SER A 44 -11.12 5.01 -7.53
CA SER A 44 -12.05 3.93 -7.81
C SER A 44 -11.25 2.88 -8.56
N CYS A 45 -10.29 2.29 -7.88
CA CYS A 45 -9.91 0.91 -8.14
C CYS A 45 -11.02 0.04 -7.54
N SER A 46 -12.20 0.10 -8.16
CA SER A 46 -13.25 -0.91 -8.13
C SER A 46 -13.56 -1.52 -6.76
N PHE A 47 -14.21 -0.74 -5.89
CA PHE A 47 -14.86 -1.23 -4.67
C PHE A 47 -16.17 -1.96 -5.01
N LEU A 48 -16.09 -3.07 -5.75
CA LEU A 48 -17.20 -4.00 -5.91
C LEU A 48 -17.05 -5.09 -4.84
N PRO A 49 -18.06 -5.31 -3.98
CA PRO A 49 -18.06 -6.41 -3.02
C PRO A 49 -18.20 -7.73 -3.78
N TYR A 50 -17.07 -8.28 -4.25
CA TYR A 50 -17.03 -9.54 -4.96
C TYR A 50 -16.92 -10.70 -3.94
N PHE A 51 -18.01 -10.94 -3.20
CA PHE A 51 -18.24 -12.16 -2.42
C PHE A 51 -18.75 -13.32 -3.32
N GLY A 52 -18.23 -13.43 -4.54
CA GLY A 52 -18.62 -14.42 -5.53
C GLY A 52 -17.52 -15.46 -5.77
N LYS A 53 -17.86 -16.74 -5.59
CA LYS A 53 -17.04 -17.95 -5.84
C LYS A 53 -15.91 -17.74 -6.85
N GLN A 54 -14.66 -17.83 -6.38
CA GLN A 54 -13.50 -18.00 -7.27
C GLN A 54 -13.54 -19.41 -7.88
N GLN A 55 -14.00 -19.53 -9.13
CA GLN A 55 -13.79 -20.71 -9.95
C GLN A 55 -12.75 -20.41 -11.04
N ASN A 56 -11.57 -21.00 -10.88
CA ASN A 56 -10.65 -21.49 -11.92
C ASN A 56 -10.42 -20.62 -13.16
N THR A 57 -10.04 -19.36 -12.97
CA THR A 57 -9.16 -18.68 -13.94
C THR A 57 -7.83 -18.35 -13.27
N PRO A 58 -6.70 -18.34 -13.99
CA PRO A 58 -5.40 -17.94 -13.44
C PRO A 58 -5.48 -16.46 -13.01
N ASN A 59 -5.87 -16.27 -11.75
CA ASN A 59 -6.28 -15.04 -11.12
C ASN A 59 -5.09 -14.08 -10.96
N ARG A 60 -5.17 -12.91 -11.60
CA ARG A 60 -4.13 -11.87 -11.66
C ARG A 60 -4.14 -10.90 -10.46
N ARG A 61 -4.51 -11.34 -9.26
CA ARG A 61 -4.39 -10.50 -8.05
C ARG A 61 -3.11 -10.87 -7.30
N PRO A 62 -2.26 -9.89 -6.93
CA PRO A 62 -0.98 -10.17 -6.26
C PRO A 62 -1.19 -10.83 -4.89
N TYR A 63 -2.32 -10.56 -4.23
CA TYR A 63 -2.66 -11.13 -2.93
C TYR A 63 -4.07 -11.74 -2.96
N SER A 64 -4.18 -13.06 -2.76
CA SER A 64 -5.46 -13.78 -2.59
C SER A 64 -5.73 -14.18 -1.13
N ASN A 65 -4.90 -13.70 -0.20
CA ASN A 65 -4.97 -14.11 1.20
C ASN A 65 -6.17 -13.46 1.90
N ALA A 66 -6.99 -14.29 2.54
CA ALA A 66 -8.15 -13.86 3.32
C ALA A 66 -7.80 -12.78 4.36
N CYS A 67 -6.67 -12.93 5.07
CA CYS A 67 -6.23 -11.96 6.10
C CYS A 67 -5.99 -10.55 5.56
N VAL A 68 -5.48 -10.43 4.32
CA VAL A 68 -5.22 -9.12 3.71
C VAL A 68 -6.54 -8.50 3.26
N ILE A 69 -7.46 -9.30 2.70
CA ILE A 69 -8.82 -8.85 2.35
C ILE A 69 -9.56 -8.37 3.62
N THR A 70 -9.50 -9.11 4.72
CA THR A 70 -10.14 -8.72 5.98
C THR A 70 -9.54 -7.47 6.57
N ALA A 71 -8.21 -7.31 6.52
CA ALA A 71 -7.54 -6.10 7.02
C ALA A 71 -8.03 -4.82 6.32
N GLN A 72 -8.37 -4.90 5.03
CA GLN A 72 -8.93 -3.75 4.31
C GLN A 72 -10.36 -3.42 4.67
N ILE A 73 -11.19 -4.45 4.80
CA ILE A 73 -12.59 -4.25 5.19
C ILE A 73 -12.61 -3.64 6.60
N LEU A 74 -11.77 -4.16 7.50
CA LEU A 74 -11.63 -3.64 8.86
C LEU A 74 -11.09 -2.20 8.88
N SER A 75 -10.14 -1.83 8.02
CA SER A 75 -9.60 -0.46 8.01
C SER A 75 -10.63 0.58 7.55
N ILE A 76 -11.58 0.20 6.69
CA ILE A 76 -12.68 1.08 6.29
C ILE A 76 -13.66 1.27 7.44
N PHE A 77 -14.03 0.18 8.13
CA PHE A 77 -14.88 0.29 9.31
C PHE A 77 -14.21 1.10 10.43
N ALA A 78 -12.92 0.89 10.68
CA ALA A 78 -12.15 1.68 11.64
C ALA A 78 -12.20 3.17 11.26
N PHE A 79 -11.84 3.51 10.02
CA PHE A 79 -11.88 4.89 9.54
C PHE A 79 -13.25 5.57 9.71
N LEU A 80 -14.36 4.86 9.40
CA LEU A 80 -15.71 5.40 9.59
C LEU A 80 -16.05 5.67 11.06
N ILE A 81 -15.43 4.94 11.99
CA ILE A 81 -15.64 5.10 13.43
C ILE A 81 -14.69 6.16 14.01
N SER A 82 -13.50 6.35 13.43
CA SER A 82 -12.53 7.36 13.86
C SER A 82 -12.95 8.81 13.66
N TRP A 83 -14.11 9.06 13.02
CA TRP A 83 -14.67 10.41 12.84
C TRP A 83 -14.96 11.12 14.17
N ILE A 84 -15.03 10.39 15.30
CA ILE A 84 -15.29 10.97 16.62
C ILE A 84 -14.29 12.06 17.00
N TRP A 85 -13.03 11.96 16.59
CA TRP A 85 -12.05 12.98 16.92
C TRP A 85 -11.18 13.32 15.71
N TRP A 86 -10.99 14.61 15.46
CA TRP A 86 -10.37 15.08 14.22
C TRP A 86 -8.93 14.59 14.03
N VAL A 87 -8.16 14.46 15.11
CA VAL A 87 -6.77 13.96 15.05
C VAL A 87 -6.75 12.49 14.63
N THR A 88 -7.54 11.64 15.32
CA THR A 88 -7.65 10.21 14.96
C THR A 88 -8.26 10.03 13.59
N PHE A 89 -9.15 10.91 13.15
CA PHE A 89 -9.71 10.91 11.80
C PHE A 89 -8.63 11.13 10.74
N ILE A 90 -7.75 12.13 10.90
CA ILE A 90 -6.65 12.39 9.96
C ILE A 90 -5.66 11.23 9.93
N ILE A 91 -5.25 10.73 11.09
CA ILE A 91 -4.30 9.61 11.19
C ILE A 91 -4.90 8.37 10.52
N SER A 92 -6.15 8.01 10.87
CA SER A 92 -6.87 6.87 10.32
C SER A 92 -7.08 6.98 8.81
N PHE A 93 -7.32 8.20 8.30
CA PHE A 93 -7.40 8.45 6.86
C PHE A 93 -6.08 8.10 6.15
N ILE A 94 -4.94 8.54 6.71
CA ILE A 94 -3.60 8.23 6.15
C ILE A 94 -3.36 6.72 6.16
N VAL A 95 -3.66 6.04 7.28
CA VAL A 95 -3.48 4.57 7.36
C VAL A 95 -4.37 3.84 6.36
N MET A 96 -5.64 4.26 6.24
CA MET A 96 -6.56 3.69 5.26
C MET A 96 -6.02 3.84 3.84
N VAL A 97 -5.53 5.02 3.45
CA VAL A 97 -4.92 5.24 2.13
C VAL A 97 -3.68 4.35 1.92
N LEU A 98 -2.79 4.25 2.90
CA LEU A 98 -1.60 3.38 2.81
C LEU A 98 -2.00 1.91 2.61
N LEU A 99 -3.04 1.43 3.28
CA LEU A 99 -3.56 0.07 3.12
C LEU A 99 -4.26 -0.16 1.78
N GLN A 100 -4.88 0.87 1.18
CA GLN A 100 -5.41 0.79 -0.18
C GLN A 100 -4.28 0.70 -1.23
N ILE A 101 -3.19 1.44 -1.03
CA ILE A 101 -2.03 1.43 -1.94
C ILE A 101 -1.40 0.02 -2.02
N ILE A 102 -1.32 -0.71 -0.91
CA ILE A 102 -0.79 -2.10 -0.87
C ILE A 102 -1.52 -3.04 -1.82
N TRP A 103 -2.81 -2.79 -2.09
CA TRP A 103 -3.60 -3.60 -3.01
C TRP A 103 -3.47 -3.18 -4.46
N CYS A 104 -3.46 -1.87 -4.70
CA CYS A 104 -3.35 -1.34 -6.05
C CYS A 104 -1.95 -1.53 -6.61
N CYS A 105 -0.93 -1.44 -5.77
CA CYS A 105 0.46 -1.48 -6.14
C CYS A 105 1.18 -2.57 -5.34
N ARG A 106 1.99 -3.38 -6.04
CA ARG A 106 2.89 -4.32 -5.36
C ARG A 106 3.91 -3.53 -4.56
N GLN A 107 3.72 -3.50 -3.24
CA GLN A 107 4.61 -2.79 -2.33
C GLN A 107 5.79 -3.67 -1.92
N ASN A 108 6.93 -3.05 -1.63
CA ASN A 108 8.08 -3.74 -1.06
C ASN A 108 7.81 -4.13 0.40
N ARG A 109 8.60 -5.08 0.92
CA ARG A 109 8.54 -5.52 2.32
C ARG A 109 8.62 -4.36 3.33
N ALA A 110 9.47 -3.38 3.04
CA ALA A 110 9.62 -2.17 3.86
C ALA A 110 8.31 -1.38 3.98
N GLY A 111 7.55 -1.28 2.89
CA GLY A 111 6.29 -0.58 2.87
C GLY A 111 5.17 -1.31 3.62
N ILE A 112 5.15 -2.64 3.59
CA ILE A 112 4.24 -3.43 4.43
C ILE A 112 4.58 -3.22 5.92
N MET A 113 5.87 -3.27 6.28
CA MET A 113 6.31 -2.97 7.64
C MET A 113 5.93 -1.56 8.09
N ALA A 114 6.06 -0.56 7.21
CA ALA A 114 5.61 0.80 7.49
C ALA A 114 4.10 0.84 7.80
N SER A 115 3.26 0.17 6.99
CA SER A 115 1.81 0.15 7.24
C SER A 115 1.43 -0.50 8.58
N ILE A 116 2.17 -1.53 9.01
CA ILE A 116 1.99 -2.17 10.32
C ILE A 116 2.31 -1.17 11.43
N VAL A 117 3.46 -0.49 11.35
CA VAL A 117 3.88 0.49 12.35
C VAL A 117 2.87 1.64 12.45
N VAL A 118 2.42 2.20 11.33
CA VAL A 118 1.44 3.30 11.38
C VAL A 118 0.09 2.82 11.92
N SER A 119 -0.32 1.58 11.65
CA SER A 119 -1.52 0.99 12.26
C SER A 119 -1.41 0.88 13.80
N PHE A 120 -0.23 0.51 14.32
CA PHE A 120 0.02 0.53 15.78
C PHE A 120 -0.01 1.93 16.36
N ILE A 121 0.54 2.93 15.66
CA ILE A 121 0.46 4.32 16.09
C ILE A 121 -1.00 4.77 16.16
N SER A 122 -1.82 4.39 15.17
CA SER A 122 -3.27 4.66 15.18
C SER A 122 -3.96 4.01 16.37
N PHE A 123 -3.66 2.74 16.66
CA PHE A 123 -4.15 2.03 17.84
C PHE A 123 -3.82 2.77 19.15
N ILE A 124 -2.57 3.20 19.33
CA ILE A 124 -2.13 3.93 20.53
C ILE A 124 -2.85 5.29 20.62
N ALA A 125 -3.01 6.00 19.50
CA ALA A 125 -3.72 7.27 19.47
C ALA A 125 -5.20 7.12 19.86
N CYS A 126 -5.88 6.07 19.39
CA CYS A 126 -7.27 5.78 19.77
C CYS A 126 -7.40 5.33 21.24
N LEU A 127 -6.43 4.59 21.77
CA LEU A 127 -6.40 4.29 23.21
C LEU A 127 -6.22 5.55 24.07
N PHE A 128 -5.32 6.43 23.66
CA PHE A 128 -5.09 7.68 24.36
C PHE A 128 -6.34 8.57 24.34
N SER A 129 -7.02 8.68 23.20
CA SER A 129 -8.27 9.46 23.11
C SER A 129 -9.40 8.85 23.95
N ALA A 130 -9.51 7.53 24.03
CA ALA A 130 -10.48 6.86 24.90
C ALA A 130 -10.24 7.17 26.39
N ILE A 131 -8.98 7.07 26.84
CA ILE A 131 -8.61 7.40 28.23
C ILE A 131 -8.80 8.89 28.51
N TRP A 132 -8.42 9.75 27.57
CA TRP A 132 -8.59 11.19 27.68
C TRP A 132 -10.06 11.58 27.85
N ALA A 133 -10.96 11.00 27.05
CA ALA A 133 -12.40 11.22 27.18
C ALA A 133 -12.92 10.83 28.58
N LEU A 134 -12.46 9.71 29.14
CA LEU A 134 -12.88 9.27 30.49
C LEU A 134 -12.34 10.16 31.61
N VAL A 135 -11.13 10.70 31.49
CA VAL A 135 -10.48 11.48 32.54
C VAL A 135 -10.93 12.94 32.50
N VAL A 136 -10.98 13.55 31.32
CA VAL A 136 -11.19 14.99 31.16
C VAL A 136 -12.66 15.36 31.16
N TRP A 137 -13.54 14.51 30.64
CA TRP A 137 -14.98 14.79 30.63
C TRP A 137 -15.69 14.41 31.93
N LYS A 138 -14.97 13.85 32.89
CA LYS A 138 -15.54 13.49 34.19
C LYS A 138 -16.07 14.74 34.90
N GLY A 139 -17.40 14.83 35.01
CA GLY A 139 -18.09 15.96 35.63
C GLY A 139 -18.19 17.19 34.72
N SER A 140 -18.02 17.03 33.41
CA SER A 140 -18.32 18.08 32.43
C SER A 140 -19.77 17.94 31.96
N ASN A 141 -20.52 19.04 32.01
CA ASN A 141 -21.93 19.06 31.67
C ASN A 141 -22.15 18.99 30.15
N TRP A 142 -21.12 19.30 29.35
CA TRP A 142 -21.16 19.37 27.90
C TRP A 142 -20.00 18.56 27.30
N CYS A 143 -20.32 17.60 26.43
CA CYS A 143 -19.36 16.71 25.79
C CYS A 143 -19.64 16.60 24.31
N ALA A 144 -19.09 17.54 23.54
CA ALA A 144 -19.16 17.53 22.10
C ALA A 144 -17.74 17.34 21.53
N PRO A 145 -17.45 16.25 20.81
CA PRO A 145 -16.11 15.97 20.30
C PRO A 145 -15.54 17.04 19.34
N PHE A 146 -16.41 17.85 18.74
CA PHE A 146 -16.05 18.82 17.70
C PHE A 146 -16.09 20.27 18.15
N PHE A 147 -16.63 20.58 19.33
CA PHE A 147 -16.72 21.95 19.78
C PHE A 147 -15.52 22.28 20.66
N PHE A 148 -14.67 23.16 20.16
CA PHE A 148 -13.80 23.95 21.04
C PHE A 148 -14.73 24.82 21.89
N ILE A 149 -14.56 24.76 23.22
CA ILE A 149 -15.32 25.56 24.17
C ILE A 149 -15.19 27.02 23.72
N SER A 150 -16.27 27.55 23.17
CA SER A 150 -16.43 28.98 22.94
C SER A 150 -17.09 29.49 24.23
N ASP A 151 -16.40 30.38 24.93
CA ASP A 151 -16.81 30.93 26.23
C ASP A 151 -18.00 31.90 26.08
N ASP A 152 -19.12 31.43 25.53
CA ASP A 152 -20.33 32.23 25.34
C ASP A 152 -21.14 32.15 26.63
N SER A 153 -20.90 33.09 27.54
CA SER A 153 -21.58 33.18 28.83
C SER A 153 -23.08 33.48 28.67
N TYR A 154 -23.97 32.49 28.67
CA TYR A 154 -25.41 32.74 28.86
C TYR A 154 -26.14 31.63 29.64
N ASP A 155 -26.62 32.06 30.82
CA ASP A 155 -27.79 31.65 31.61
C ASP A 155 -27.98 30.19 32.09
N ASP A 156 -27.74 30.05 33.40
CA ASP A 156 -28.00 28.92 34.32
C ASP A 156 -29.48 28.48 34.40
N TYR A 157 -30.03 27.78 33.41
CA TYR A 157 -31.35 27.14 33.57
C TYR A 157 -31.34 25.65 33.19
N TYR A 158 -31.26 24.80 34.22
CA TYR A 158 -31.43 23.33 34.22
C TYR A 158 -30.41 22.52 33.41
N SER A 159 -29.19 22.37 33.95
CA SER A 159 -28.17 21.45 33.45
C SER A 159 -28.49 20.00 33.86
N TYR A 160 -29.13 19.24 32.98
CA TYR A 160 -29.09 17.77 33.09
C TYR A 160 -27.71 17.28 32.63
N ASP A 161 -27.00 16.52 33.47
CA ASP A 161 -25.78 15.78 33.12
C ASP A 161 -26.14 14.63 32.17
N TYR A 162 -26.29 14.94 30.88
CA TYR A 162 -26.41 13.96 29.80
C TYR A 162 -25.15 13.97 28.93
N CYS A 163 -23.96 13.91 29.56
CA CYS A 163 -22.76 13.55 28.83
C CYS A 163 -22.63 12.02 28.77
N PRO A 164 -22.81 11.37 27.60
CA PRO A 164 -22.61 9.93 27.48
C PRO A 164 -21.11 9.61 27.33
N GLU A 165 -20.29 10.02 28.29
CA GLU A 165 -18.82 9.81 28.32
C GLU A 165 -18.44 8.35 28.10
N GLY A 166 -19.18 7.43 28.73
CA GLY A 166 -18.99 6.00 28.57
C GLY A 166 -19.27 5.51 27.15
N ALA A 167 -20.24 6.09 26.45
CA ALA A 167 -20.54 5.71 25.06
C ALA A 167 -19.41 6.15 24.13
N TRP A 168 -18.92 7.38 24.26
CA TRP A 168 -17.81 7.89 23.45
C TRP A 168 -16.51 7.13 23.70
N ALA A 169 -16.20 6.84 24.97
CA ALA A 169 -15.05 6.02 25.34
C ALA A 169 -15.17 4.61 24.77
N ALA A 170 -16.35 3.98 24.86
CA ALA A 170 -16.60 2.65 24.30
C ALA A 170 -16.35 2.61 22.78
N VAL A 171 -16.80 3.63 22.04
CA VAL A 171 -16.57 3.69 20.59
C VAL A 171 -15.08 3.87 20.27
N ALA A 172 -14.36 4.69 21.03
CA ALA A 172 -12.90 4.86 20.86
C ALA A 172 -12.12 3.57 21.17
N PHE A 173 -12.52 2.81 22.20
CA PHE A 173 -11.94 1.48 22.47
C PHE A 173 -12.21 0.49 21.35
N PHE A 174 -13.42 0.51 20.77
CA PHE A 174 -13.75 -0.36 19.65
C PHE A 174 -12.91 -0.01 18.41
N ASP A 175 -12.72 1.27 18.11
CA ASP A 175 -11.83 1.72 17.04
C ASP A 175 -10.37 1.27 17.26
N ALA A 176 -9.88 1.41 18.50
CA ALA A 176 -8.56 0.89 18.87
C ALA A 176 -8.45 -0.62 18.62
N ALA A 177 -9.46 -1.41 19.04
CA ALA A 177 -9.48 -2.85 18.82
C ALA A 177 -9.47 -3.21 17.31
N LEU A 178 -10.17 -2.45 16.48
CA LEU A 178 -10.15 -2.63 15.01
C LEU A 178 -8.77 -2.34 14.44
N TRP A 179 -8.11 -1.24 14.81
CA TRP A 179 -6.75 -0.94 14.35
C TRP A 179 -5.74 -1.99 14.78
N LEU A 180 -5.88 -2.51 16.01
CA LEU A 180 -5.06 -3.62 16.49
C LEU A 180 -5.30 -4.91 15.69
N ALA A 181 -6.55 -5.22 15.35
CA ALA A 181 -6.89 -6.37 14.51
C ALA A 181 -6.31 -6.24 13.10
N VAL A 182 -6.37 -5.03 12.51
CA VAL A 182 -5.72 -4.73 11.22
C VAL A 182 -4.22 -4.96 11.28
N ALA A 183 -3.55 -4.39 12.29
CA ALA A 183 -2.11 -4.58 12.51
C ALA A 183 -1.76 -6.07 12.70
N GLY A 184 -2.56 -6.81 13.48
CA GLY A 184 -2.40 -8.24 13.72
C GLY A 184 -2.54 -9.08 12.44
N CYS A 185 -3.54 -8.79 11.60
CA CYS A 185 -3.70 -9.47 10.31
C CYS A 185 -2.50 -9.23 9.37
N MET A 186 -1.99 -7.99 9.35
CA MET A 186 -0.83 -7.63 8.53
C MET A 186 0.47 -8.27 9.04
N LEU A 187 0.68 -8.29 10.36
CA LEU A 187 1.80 -9.01 10.99
C LEU A 187 1.74 -10.52 10.71
N TYR A 188 0.57 -11.12 10.84
CA TYR A 188 0.38 -12.55 10.55
C TYR A 188 0.73 -12.86 9.09
N PHE A 189 0.31 -12.00 8.16
CA PHE A 189 0.66 -12.14 6.75
C PHE A 189 2.17 -12.10 6.53
N GLU A 190 2.87 -11.17 7.15
CA GLU A 190 4.33 -11.03 7.04
C GLU A 190 5.09 -12.22 7.66
N PHE A 191 4.72 -12.64 8.87
CA PHE A 191 5.37 -13.77 9.54
C PHE A 191 5.07 -15.14 8.92
N SER A 192 3.96 -15.27 8.20
CA SER A 192 3.62 -16.53 7.51
C SER A 192 4.58 -16.91 6.39
N GLY A 193 5.56 -16.06 6.04
CA GLY A 193 6.52 -16.30 4.95
C GLY A 193 5.88 -16.27 3.55
N ARG A 194 4.57 -16.01 3.46
CA ARG A 194 3.82 -15.97 2.20
C ARG A 194 4.32 -14.86 1.29
N HIS A 195 4.82 -13.75 1.84
CA HIS A 195 5.44 -12.69 1.06
C HIS A 195 6.68 -13.19 0.31
N ALA A 196 7.58 -13.90 0.99
CA ALA A 196 8.78 -14.47 0.36
C ALA A 196 8.43 -15.52 -0.71
N ALA A 197 7.42 -16.36 -0.44
CA ALA A 197 6.94 -17.33 -1.42
C ALA A 197 6.36 -16.68 -2.68
N LEU A 198 5.65 -15.55 -2.53
CA LEU A 198 5.14 -14.76 -3.64
C LEU A 198 6.29 -14.12 -4.42
N ASP A 199 7.24 -13.48 -3.75
CA ASP A 199 8.37 -12.83 -4.40
C ASP A 199 9.16 -13.81 -5.28
N LYS A 200 9.38 -15.04 -4.79
CA LYS A 200 10.04 -16.10 -5.57
C LYS A 200 9.27 -16.45 -6.84
N ARG A 201 7.95 -16.69 -6.75
CA ARG A 201 7.11 -17.03 -7.92
C ARG A 201 7.16 -15.95 -9.00
N TRP A 202 7.20 -14.69 -8.59
CA TRP A 202 7.31 -13.57 -9.52
C TRP A 202 8.69 -13.48 -10.18
N SER A 203 9.77 -13.73 -9.42
CA SER A 203 11.11 -13.80 -10.00
C SER A 203 11.20 -14.92 -11.04
N ASP A 204 10.69 -16.11 -10.71
CA ASP A 204 10.70 -17.28 -11.62
C ASP A 204 9.90 -17.01 -12.91
N GLN A 205 8.74 -16.34 -12.81
CA GLN A 205 7.91 -15.99 -13.97
C GLN A 205 8.57 -14.95 -14.89
N ASN A 206 9.29 -13.97 -14.32
CA ASN A 206 10.01 -12.99 -15.12
C ASN A 206 11.18 -13.62 -15.87
N THR A 207 11.87 -14.59 -15.26
CA THR A 207 12.94 -15.35 -15.92
C THR A 207 12.41 -16.19 -17.08
N SER A 208 11.33 -16.94 -16.89
CA SER A 208 10.78 -17.81 -17.95
C SER A 208 10.29 -17.04 -19.18
N THR A 209 9.76 -15.83 -18.98
CA THR A 209 9.27 -14.98 -20.09
C THR A 209 10.44 -14.38 -20.89
N SER A 210 11.60 -14.19 -20.27
CA SER A 210 12.79 -13.68 -20.96
C SER A 210 13.36 -14.72 -21.92
N ASP A 211 13.44 -15.98 -21.50
CA ASP A 211 14.02 -17.05 -22.33
C ASP A 211 13.14 -17.40 -23.54
N GLU A 212 11.81 -17.36 -23.38
CA GLU A 212 10.87 -17.59 -24.48
C GLU A 212 10.91 -16.46 -25.53
N ASN A 213 11.01 -15.21 -25.09
CA ASN A 213 11.13 -14.05 -25.98
C ASN A 213 12.50 -14.00 -26.69
N VAL A 214 13.58 -14.40 -26.02
CA VAL A 214 14.91 -14.50 -26.68
C VAL A 214 14.91 -15.63 -27.72
N ALA A 215 14.24 -16.75 -27.45
CA ALA A 215 14.10 -17.84 -28.41
C ALA A 215 13.24 -17.46 -29.63
N THR A 216 12.17 -16.68 -29.46
CA THR A 216 11.36 -16.17 -30.58
C THR A 216 12.08 -15.09 -31.39
N VAL A 217 12.80 -14.16 -30.76
CA VAL A 217 13.58 -13.14 -31.48
C VAL A 217 14.76 -13.76 -32.25
N ALA A 218 15.39 -14.82 -31.71
CA ALA A 218 16.42 -15.57 -32.42
C ALA A 218 15.86 -16.35 -33.63
N ALA A 219 14.62 -16.85 -33.55
CA ALA A 219 13.98 -17.55 -34.65
C ALA A 219 13.56 -16.61 -35.80
N GLU A 220 13.18 -15.35 -35.51
CA GLU A 220 12.74 -14.42 -36.56
C GLU A 220 13.88 -13.69 -37.29
N MET A 221 15.10 -13.61 -36.72
CA MET A 221 16.28 -13.10 -37.45
C MET A 221 17.01 -14.17 -38.29
N GLY A 222 16.61 -15.45 -38.19
CA GLY A 222 17.31 -16.58 -38.82
C GLY A 222 16.86 -16.95 -40.24
N THR A 223 15.75 -16.40 -40.73
CA THR A 223 15.21 -16.73 -42.07
C THR A 223 15.31 -15.54 -43.02
N VAL A 224 16.53 -15.04 -43.21
CA VAL A 224 16.86 -14.45 -44.52
C VAL A 224 17.03 -15.63 -45.46
N GLU A 225 15.99 -15.93 -46.26
CA GLU A 225 16.16 -16.76 -47.43
C GLU A 225 17.35 -16.21 -48.22
N GLN A 226 18.45 -16.95 -48.18
CA GLN A 226 19.59 -16.72 -49.03
C GLN A 226 19.15 -17.01 -50.46
N ILE A 227 18.59 -16.01 -51.14
CA ILE A 227 18.41 -16.03 -52.58
C ILE A 227 19.82 -16.20 -53.16
N ARG A 228 20.09 -17.43 -53.58
CA ARG A 228 21.32 -17.86 -54.22
C ARG A 228 21.46 -17.13 -55.56
N ALA A 229 22.09 -15.96 -55.55
CA ALA A 229 22.59 -15.33 -56.76
C ALA A 229 23.92 -15.96 -57.20
N PRO A 230 24.17 -16.12 -58.51
CA PRO A 230 25.31 -16.85 -59.03
C PRO A 230 26.62 -16.06 -58.91
N SER A 231 27.68 -16.85 -58.78
CA SER A 231 29.10 -16.50 -58.74
C SER A 231 29.51 -15.37 -59.67
N ALA A 232 30.13 -14.32 -59.10
CA ALA A 232 31.05 -13.45 -59.82
C ALA A 232 32.26 -13.12 -58.92
N THR A 233 33.41 -13.59 -59.39
CA THR A 233 34.76 -13.30 -58.89
C THR A 233 35.06 -11.81 -59.02
N VAL A 234 35.33 -11.10 -57.91
CA VAL A 234 36.10 -9.85 -57.93
C VAL A 234 37.03 -9.75 -56.73
N THR A 235 38.24 -9.35 -57.05
CA THR A 235 39.49 -9.21 -56.31
C THR A 235 39.50 -8.05 -55.30
N ALA A 236 40.16 -8.32 -54.15
CA ALA A 236 40.91 -7.45 -53.22
C ALA A 236 40.41 -6.02 -52.86
N ALA A 237 40.25 -5.78 -51.56
CA ALA A 237 40.81 -4.61 -50.88
C ALA A 237 40.98 -4.87 -49.37
N ALA A 238 42.15 -4.51 -48.86
CA ALA A 238 42.59 -4.68 -47.48
C ALA A 238 41.70 -3.92 -46.47
N THR A 239 41.35 -4.57 -45.36
CA THR A 239 40.62 -3.95 -44.25
C THR A 239 41.58 -3.63 -43.10
N ALA A 240 41.62 -2.36 -42.73
CA ALA A 240 42.33 -1.86 -41.56
C ALA A 240 41.61 -2.26 -40.26
N ASN A 241 42.41 -2.63 -39.26
CA ASN A 241 41.97 -2.98 -37.91
C ASN A 241 41.25 -1.81 -37.21
N VAL A 242 40.07 -2.08 -36.66
CA VAL A 242 39.43 -1.25 -35.63
C VAL A 242 39.34 -2.07 -34.34
N PRO A 243 40.02 -1.67 -33.25
CA PRO A 243 39.83 -2.32 -31.96
C PRO A 243 38.50 -1.86 -31.35
N VAL A 244 37.51 -2.75 -31.34
CA VAL A 244 36.29 -2.57 -30.55
C VAL A 244 36.62 -2.83 -29.09
N ALA A 245 36.43 -1.80 -28.26
CA ALA A 245 36.56 -1.85 -26.82
C ALA A 245 35.61 -2.93 -26.25
N ARG A 246 36.22 -3.97 -25.71
CA ARG A 246 35.56 -5.02 -24.93
C ARG A 246 35.13 -4.42 -23.59
N ALA A 247 33.88 -4.00 -23.49
CA ALA A 247 33.27 -3.67 -22.21
C ALA A 247 33.32 -4.92 -21.32
N MET A 248 34.06 -4.82 -20.22
CA MET A 248 34.11 -5.81 -19.16
C MET A 248 32.70 -6.00 -18.59
N LEU A 249 32.15 -7.19 -18.76
CA LEU A 249 31.10 -7.70 -17.90
C LEU A 249 31.64 -7.73 -16.47
N MET A 250 31.05 -6.95 -15.58
CA MET A 250 31.23 -7.17 -14.15
C MET A 250 30.60 -8.52 -13.78
N PRO A 251 31.30 -9.37 -13.02
CA PRO A 251 30.67 -10.54 -12.44
C PRO A 251 29.75 -10.11 -11.30
N ASP A 252 28.48 -10.46 -11.42
CA ASP A 252 27.52 -10.42 -10.31
C ASP A 252 27.97 -11.41 -9.22
N ASN A 253 28.78 -10.93 -8.29
CA ASN A 253 28.98 -11.57 -7.01
C ASN A 253 27.87 -11.11 -6.08
N ASN A 254 26.78 -11.88 -6.03
CA ASN A 254 25.87 -11.90 -4.89
C ASN A 254 25.27 -13.30 -4.77
N SER A 255 26.15 -14.26 -4.44
CA SER A 255 25.72 -15.50 -3.81
C SER A 255 25.22 -15.17 -2.40
N CYS A 256 23.94 -14.87 -2.27
CA CYS A 256 23.24 -15.01 -1.00
C CYS A 256 23.19 -16.50 -0.66
N ILE A 257 24.24 -16.98 0.00
CA ILE A 257 24.22 -18.23 0.74
C ILE A 257 23.20 -18.03 1.87
N PRO A 258 22.06 -18.74 1.90
CA PRO A 258 21.22 -18.73 3.09
C PRO A 258 22.02 -19.34 4.25
N PRO A 259 22.00 -18.74 5.45
CA PRO A 259 22.67 -19.33 6.60
C PRO A 259 22.12 -20.73 6.83
N ALA A 260 23.05 -21.67 6.97
CA ALA A 260 22.77 -23.07 7.29
C ALA A 260 21.79 -23.14 8.46
N GLU A 261 20.68 -23.81 8.20
CA GLU A 261 19.69 -24.21 9.19
C GLU A 261 20.42 -25.14 10.18
N VAL A 262 20.83 -24.59 11.31
CA VAL A 262 21.38 -25.36 12.44
C VAL A 262 20.23 -26.20 12.98
N SER A 263 20.16 -27.43 12.48
CA SER A 263 19.42 -28.56 13.04
C SER A 263 19.70 -28.66 14.55
N LYS A 264 18.83 -28.08 15.37
CA LYS A 264 18.71 -28.44 16.80
C LYS A 264 18.05 -29.81 16.87
N LYS A 265 18.88 -30.84 16.79
CA LYS A 265 18.53 -32.22 17.14
C LYS A 265 19.51 -32.71 18.21
N ALA A 266 19.23 -32.32 19.44
CA ALA A 266 19.69 -32.85 20.72
C ALA A 266 18.87 -32.06 21.76
N GLU A 267 18.24 -32.64 22.77
CA GLU A 267 18.68 -33.76 23.60
C GLU A 267 17.45 -34.29 24.36
N GLU A 268 17.19 -35.59 24.25
CA GLU A 268 16.52 -36.35 25.31
C GLU A 268 17.61 -36.70 26.34
N ALA A 269 17.44 -36.21 27.57
CA ALA A 269 17.97 -36.77 28.81
C ALA A 269 17.08 -36.29 29.96
#